data_AF-A0AA40NGQ0-F1
#
_entry.id   AF-A0AA40NGQ0-F1
#
_cell.length_a   1.000
_cell.length_b   1.000
_cell.length_c   1.000
_cell.angle_alpha   90.00
_cell.angle_beta   90.00
_cell.angle_gamma   90.00
#
_symmetry.space_group_name_H-M   'P 1'
#
loop_
_entity.id
_entity.type
_entity.pdbx_description
1 polymer ?
#
loop_
_entity_poly.entity_id
_entity_poly.type
_entity_poly.pdbx_seq_one_letter_code
_entity_poly.pdbx_strand_id
1 'polypeptide(L)'
;MSYLSLNPMATTNALGAFGVQSDGYVQGIALDDPANRFNLSSGTVAATETKPLWGGLPVAELLPGNQSSPRGSTIRRAVSVAELEGFTVFNQAHNGLTTPQSPVPLYASGMSVSFYRLGSNMRVPLKASAQVVALATSGASVKTALAWDFVNNQITTAAAAGFAGADIATTAVDYASGVATATTASAHGLTVGQYVKISGVAPSAYNGTVVVLSVPSATTFTYTPATAPGGAATTQGTIGAVTISDITLPVKVLAVETDNSKTVTYDSSTGFLTWNNNDSCALVLL
;
A
#
# COMPACT_ATOMS: atom_id res chain seq x y z
N MET A 1 -35.60 -45.20 -31.67
CA MET A 1 -34.91 -45.13 -30.37
C MET A 1 -34.19 -43.79 -30.30
N SER A 2 -34.80 -42.78 -29.68
CA SER A 2 -34.13 -41.51 -29.41
C SER A 2 -33.27 -41.69 -28.16
N TYR A 3 -31.95 -41.60 -28.30
CA TYR A 3 -31.04 -41.65 -27.17
C TYR A 3 -31.21 -40.38 -26.33
N LEU A 4 -31.76 -40.52 -25.12
CA LEU A 4 -31.78 -39.45 -24.13
C LEU A 4 -30.33 -39.24 -23.65
N SER A 5 -29.70 -38.16 -24.11
CA SER A 5 -28.40 -37.71 -23.64
C SER A 5 -28.53 -37.21 -22.19
N LEU A 6 -28.39 -38.12 -21.23
CA LEU A 6 -28.16 -37.75 -19.84
C LEU A 6 -26.66 -37.50 -19.69
N ASN A 7 -26.25 -36.23 -19.63
CA ASN A 7 -24.91 -35.88 -19.18
C ASN A 7 -24.90 -35.92 -17.64
N PRO A 8 -24.30 -36.94 -17.00
CA PRO A 8 -24.34 -37.09 -15.55
C PRO A 8 -23.56 -35.99 -14.80
N MET A 9 -22.76 -35.17 -15.51
CA MET A 9 -22.10 -33.99 -14.94
C MET A 9 -22.92 -32.71 -15.03
N ALA A 10 -24.07 -32.72 -15.72
CA ALA A 10 -25.01 -31.60 -15.70
C ALA A 10 -25.98 -31.75 -14.53
N THR A 11 -25.46 -31.89 -13.30
CA THR A 11 -26.26 -31.56 -12.12
C THR A 11 -26.44 -30.05 -12.15
N THR A 12 -27.53 -29.58 -12.76
CA THR A 12 -28.03 -28.22 -12.53
C THR A 12 -28.46 -28.16 -11.06
N ASN A 13 -27.49 -27.81 -10.22
CA ASN A 13 -27.70 -27.40 -8.85
C ASN A 13 -28.69 -26.25 -8.84
N ALA A 14 -29.75 -26.36 -8.04
CA ALA A 14 -30.74 -25.30 -7.89
C ALA A 14 -30.03 -23.99 -7.50
N LEU A 15 -30.32 -22.92 -8.24
CA LEU A 15 -29.79 -21.58 -8.00
C LEU A 15 -30.01 -21.20 -6.52
N GLY A 16 -28.93 -21.06 -5.75
CA GLY A 16 -28.98 -20.69 -4.33
C GLY A 16 -28.96 -21.82 -3.29
N ALA A 17 -28.78 -23.09 -3.68
CA ALA A 17 -28.70 -24.21 -2.72
C ALA A 17 -27.36 -24.28 -1.94
N PHE A 18 -26.33 -23.60 -2.43
CA PHE A 18 -25.04 -23.41 -1.76
C PHE A 18 -24.69 -21.92 -1.79
N GLY A 19 -24.01 -21.42 -0.77
CA GLY A 19 -23.37 -20.11 -0.86
C GLY A 19 -22.43 -20.11 -2.06
N VAL A 20 -22.83 -19.44 -3.15
CA VAL A 20 -22.04 -19.29 -4.38
C VAL A 20 -20.96 -18.20 -4.24
N GLN A 21 -20.86 -17.59 -3.07
CA GLN A 21 -19.86 -16.61 -2.71
C GLN A 21 -19.02 -17.21 -1.59
N SER A 22 -17.84 -17.74 -1.93
CA SER A 22 -16.78 -17.91 -0.95
C SER A 22 -16.37 -16.51 -0.50
N ASP A 23 -16.19 -16.28 0.81
CA ASP A 23 -15.51 -15.06 1.26
C ASP A 23 -14.17 -14.97 0.49
N GLY A 24 -13.90 -13.81 -0.12
CA GLY A 24 -12.63 -13.56 -0.80
C GLY A 24 -11.47 -13.43 0.21
N TYR A 25 -10.33 -12.93 -0.26
CA TYR A 25 -9.18 -12.78 0.63
C TYR A 25 -9.43 -11.78 1.76
N VAL A 26 -8.76 -11.99 2.89
CA VAL A 26 -8.67 -11.01 3.97
C VAL A 26 -7.31 -10.34 3.90
N GLN A 27 -7.30 -9.01 3.79
CA GLN A 27 -6.07 -8.21 3.76
C GLN A 27 -5.18 -8.55 4.96
N GLY A 28 -3.90 -8.84 4.68
CA GLY A 28 -2.91 -9.10 5.72
C GLY A 28 -3.00 -10.48 6.38
N ILE A 29 -3.84 -11.40 5.91
CA ILE A 29 -3.79 -12.81 6.31
C ILE A 29 -2.97 -13.57 5.27
N ALA A 30 -1.68 -13.77 5.56
CA ALA A 30 -0.81 -14.56 4.69
C ALA A 30 -1.31 -16.00 4.59
N LEU A 31 -1.23 -16.57 3.39
CA LEU A 31 -1.61 -17.95 3.14
C LEU A 31 -0.59 -18.91 3.77
N ASP A 32 -1.08 -20.06 4.21
CA ASP A 32 -0.22 -21.09 4.78
C ASP A 32 0.75 -21.63 3.72
N ASP A 33 2.03 -21.58 4.07
CA ASP A 33 3.12 -22.13 3.29
C ASP A 33 4.10 -22.83 4.22
N PRO A 34 4.09 -24.17 4.29
CA PRO A 34 4.95 -24.91 5.21
C PRO A 34 6.45 -24.64 5.01
N ALA A 35 6.88 -24.33 3.78
CA ALA A 35 8.29 -24.09 3.48
C ALA A 35 8.77 -22.72 3.99
N ASN A 36 7.87 -21.72 3.99
CA ASN A 36 8.21 -20.33 4.26
C ASN A 36 7.63 -19.80 5.59
N ARG A 37 6.89 -20.62 6.36
CA ARG A 37 6.26 -20.24 7.65
C ARG A 37 7.25 -19.65 8.66
N PHE A 38 8.50 -20.12 8.67
CA PHE A 38 9.53 -19.63 9.61
C PHE A 38 10.09 -18.25 9.25
N ASN A 39 9.69 -17.69 8.10
CA ASN A 39 10.05 -16.33 7.72
C ASN A 39 9.20 -15.28 8.43
N LEU A 40 8.19 -15.70 9.21
CA LEU A 40 7.35 -14.79 9.99
C LEU A 40 8.19 -14.11 11.05
N SER A 41 8.27 -12.79 10.96
CA SER A 41 9.04 -11.95 11.88
C SER A 41 8.12 -11.12 12.75
N SER A 42 8.63 -10.69 13.90
CA SER A 42 7.95 -9.76 14.79
C SER A 42 8.89 -8.64 15.21
N GLY A 43 8.34 -7.45 15.37
CA GLY A 43 9.06 -6.28 15.87
C GLY A 43 8.15 -5.38 16.70
N THR A 44 8.73 -4.37 17.32
CA THR A 44 8.00 -3.42 18.18
C THR A 44 7.63 -2.16 17.41
N VAL A 45 6.37 -1.75 17.47
CA VAL A 45 5.88 -0.54 16.80
C VAL A 45 6.58 0.69 17.41
N ALA A 46 7.18 1.51 16.55
CA ALA A 46 7.98 2.67 16.92
C ALA A 46 7.19 3.66 17.80
N ALA A 47 7.88 4.26 18.78
CA ALA A 47 7.28 5.26 19.68
C ALA A 47 6.73 6.48 18.91
N THR A 48 7.33 6.79 17.76
CA THR A 48 6.98 7.91 16.88
C THR A 48 5.76 7.64 15.99
N GLU A 49 5.26 6.40 15.93
CA GLU A 49 4.08 6.09 15.13
C GLU A 49 2.83 6.61 15.86
N THR A 50 2.13 7.56 15.24
CA THR A 50 0.91 8.17 15.80
C THR A 50 -0.37 7.48 15.33
N LYS A 51 -0.28 6.64 14.29
CA LYS A 51 -1.40 5.89 13.73
C LYS A 51 -1.25 4.41 14.06
N PRO A 52 -2.35 3.67 14.32
CA PRO A 52 -2.24 2.23 14.50
C PRO A 52 -1.73 1.55 13.22
N LEU A 53 -1.03 0.43 13.39
CA LEU A 53 -0.77 -0.52 12.32
C LEU A 53 -1.84 -1.62 12.34
N TRP A 54 -2.07 -2.22 11.19
CA TRP A 54 -2.95 -3.36 10.94
C TRP A 54 -2.32 -4.24 9.85
N GLY A 55 -2.86 -5.43 9.60
CA GLY A 55 -2.34 -6.34 8.58
C GLY A 55 -2.44 -5.80 7.14
N GLY A 56 -1.41 -6.03 6.34
CA GLY A 56 -1.33 -5.63 4.94
C GLY A 56 -0.85 -4.20 4.72
N LEU A 57 -0.08 -3.63 5.67
CA LEU A 57 0.55 -2.31 5.54
C LEU A 57 2.05 -2.44 5.25
N PRO A 58 2.62 -1.51 4.47
CA PRO A 58 4.05 -1.49 4.21
C PRO A 58 4.80 -0.99 5.45
N VAL A 59 5.91 -1.64 5.78
CA VAL A 59 6.72 -1.30 6.94
C VAL A 59 8.16 -1.05 6.59
N ALA A 60 8.75 -0.11 7.34
CA ALA A 60 10.18 0.06 7.46
C ALA A 60 10.65 -0.70 8.71
N GLU A 61 11.73 -1.46 8.57
CA GLU A 61 12.39 -2.14 9.67
C GLU A 61 13.63 -1.37 10.10
N LEU A 62 13.65 -0.91 11.35
CA LEU A 62 14.73 -0.13 11.92
C LEU A 62 15.50 -0.96 12.93
N LEU A 63 16.82 -0.77 12.94
CA LEU A 63 17.71 -1.37 13.92
C LEU A 63 17.34 -0.89 15.34
N PRO A 64 17.39 -1.77 16.36
CA PRO A 64 17.00 -1.42 17.72
C PRO A 64 17.95 -0.44 18.43
N GLY A 65 19.05 -0.02 17.81
CA GLY A 65 20.09 0.79 18.46
C GLY A 65 20.98 -0.02 19.40
N ASN A 66 22.10 0.56 19.81
CA ASN A 66 23.17 -0.11 20.57
C ASN A 66 22.89 -0.25 22.09
N GLN A 67 21.93 0.51 22.63
CA GLN A 67 21.58 0.53 24.07
C GLN A 67 20.12 0.15 24.33
N SER A 68 19.48 -0.57 23.40
CA SER A 68 18.11 -1.03 23.59
C SER A 68 18.09 -2.41 24.22
N SER A 69 17.13 -2.64 25.12
CA SER A 69 16.78 -4.01 25.54
C SER A 69 16.55 -4.88 24.29
N PRO A 70 16.73 -6.22 24.34
CA PRO A 70 16.63 -7.10 23.17
C PRO A 70 15.18 -7.25 22.67
N ARG A 71 14.53 -6.14 22.30
CA ARG A 71 13.12 -5.99 21.94
C ARG A 71 12.86 -6.25 20.45
N GLY A 72 13.83 -6.85 19.75
CA GLY A 72 13.80 -7.03 18.30
C GLY A 72 13.84 -5.71 17.54
N SER A 73 13.63 -5.77 16.23
CA SER A 73 13.62 -4.58 15.37
C SER A 73 12.47 -3.64 15.72
N THR A 74 12.69 -2.36 15.48
CA THR A 74 11.64 -1.33 15.60
C THR A 74 10.93 -1.19 14.25
N ILE A 75 9.61 -1.19 14.25
CA ILE A 75 8.77 -1.18 13.05
C ILE A 75 8.01 0.14 12.96
N ARG A 76 8.08 0.80 11.82
CA ARG A 76 7.31 2.00 11.47
C ARG A 76 6.59 1.77 10.16
N ARG A 77 5.50 2.50 9.90
CA ARG A 77 4.93 2.55 8.55
C ARG A 77 5.96 3.10 7.56
N ALA A 78 6.13 2.42 6.43
CA ALA A 78 6.93 2.96 5.33
C ALA A 78 6.21 4.16 4.69
N VAL A 79 6.97 5.21 4.34
CA VAL A 79 6.49 6.42 3.65
C VAL A 79 7.09 6.57 2.25
N SER A 80 8.01 5.68 1.86
CA SER A 80 8.57 5.61 0.52
C SER A 80 8.94 4.17 0.16
N VAL A 81 9.11 3.89 -1.13
CA VAL A 81 9.55 2.57 -1.62
C VAL A 81 10.97 2.23 -1.14
N ALA A 82 11.82 3.24 -0.94
CA ALA A 82 13.22 3.04 -0.53
C ALA A 82 13.38 2.51 0.92
N GLU A 83 12.37 2.71 1.78
CA GLU A 83 12.38 2.21 3.16
C GLU A 83 11.42 1.04 3.38
N LEU A 84 10.73 0.57 2.34
CA LEU A 84 9.78 -0.52 2.43
C LEU A 84 10.53 -1.86 2.48
N GLU A 85 10.45 -2.53 3.62
CA GLU A 85 11.11 -3.82 3.86
C GLU A 85 10.14 -5.01 3.87
N GLY A 86 8.84 -4.76 4.00
CA GLY A 86 7.85 -5.83 4.04
C GLY A 86 6.43 -5.35 4.32
N PHE A 87 5.56 -6.31 4.62
CA PHE A 87 4.17 -6.06 4.96
C PHE A 87 3.79 -6.69 6.29
N THR A 88 3.06 -5.94 7.12
CA THR A 88 2.44 -6.45 8.35
C THR A 88 1.43 -7.54 8.03
N VAL A 89 1.20 -8.44 8.97
CA VAL A 89 0.21 -9.52 8.85
C VAL A 89 -0.50 -9.77 10.17
N PHE A 90 -1.69 -10.36 10.09
CA PHE A 90 -2.46 -10.83 11.25
C PHE A 90 -2.04 -12.23 11.70
N ASN A 91 -1.20 -12.94 10.94
CA ASN A 91 -0.74 -14.28 11.28
C ASN A 91 -0.02 -14.28 12.65
N GLN A 92 -0.49 -15.12 13.56
CA GLN A 92 0.04 -15.28 14.94
C GLN A 92 0.07 -13.97 15.76
N ALA A 93 -0.72 -12.97 15.38
CA ALA A 93 -0.69 -11.65 15.99
C ALA A 93 -1.78 -11.49 17.08
N HIS A 94 -1.75 -12.41 18.07
CA HIS A 94 -2.76 -12.55 19.15
C HIS A 94 -2.86 -11.36 20.11
N ASN A 95 -1.89 -10.46 20.06
CA ASN A 95 -1.83 -9.25 20.89
C ASN A 95 -2.58 -8.06 20.27
N GLY A 96 -3.16 -8.21 19.07
CA GLY A 96 -3.92 -7.14 18.41
C GLY A 96 -5.15 -6.74 19.22
N LEU A 97 -5.34 -5.44 19.43
CA LEU A 97 -6.47 -4.91 20.19
C LEU A 97 -7.70 -4.81 19.29
N THR A 98 -8.85 -5.26 19.78
CA THR A 98 -10.16 -5.02 19.18
C THR A 98 -11.06 -4.33 20.19
N THR A 99 -11.90 -3.41 19.70
CA THR A 99 -12.91 -2.72 20.52
C THR A 99 -14.25 -2.76 19.79
N PRO A 100 -15.39 -2.53 20.47
CA PRO A 100 -16.68 -2.48 19.79
C PRO A 100 -16.74 -1.47 18.63
N GLN A 101 -15.97 -0.38 18.73
CA GLN A 101 -15.87 0.66 17.71
C GLN A 101 -14.81 0.36 16.63
N SER A 102 -13.84 -0.53 16.92
CA SER A 102 -12.76 -0.92 16.01
C SER A 102 -12.61 -2.45 16.01
N PRO A 103 -13.42 -3.17 15.20
CA PRO A 103 -13.41 -4.63 15.16
C PRO A 103 -12.18 -5.23 14.46
N VAL A 104 -11.39 -4.44 13.75
CA VAL A 104 -10.12 -4.87 13.14
C VAL A 104 -9.03 -4.90 14.22
N PRO A 105 -8.22 -5.97 14.31
CA PRO A 105 -7.08 -6.00 15.22
C PRO A 105 -6.09 -4.87 14.91
N LEU A 106 -5.74 -4.08 15.93
CA LEU A 106 -4.84 -2.94 15.78
C LEU A 106 -3.60 -3.05 16.68
N TYR A 107 -2.48 -2.51 16.19
CA TYR A 107 -1.20 -2.49 16.88
C TYR A 107 -0.77 -1.03 17.07
N ALA A 108 -0.88 -0.54 18.29
CA ALA A 108 -0.46 0.81 18.67
C ALA A 108 1.05 0.88 18.94
N SER A 109 1.56 2.11 19.04
CA SER A 109 2.92 2.41 19.46
C SER A 109 3.32 1.62 20.72
N GLY A 110 4.49 0.97 20.67
CA GLY A 110 5.01 0.13 21.76
C GLY A 110 4.52 -1.33 21.78
N MET A 111 3.48 -1.67 21.00
CA MET A 111 3.03 -3.06 20.85
C MET A 111 3.94 -3.86 19.90
N SER A 112 3.86 -5.18 19.92
CA SER A 112 4.47 -6.02 18.87
C SER A 112 3.56 -6.16 17.65
N VAL A 113 4.14 -6.24 16.46
CA VAL A 113 3.43 -6.52 15.22
C VAL A 113 4.16 -7.61 14.44
N SER A 114 3.40 -8.48 13.78
CA SER A 114 3.95 -9.52 12.90
C SER A 114 4.05 -9.01 11.46
N PHE A 115 5.09 -9.39 10.73
CA PHE A 115 5.29 -9.01 9.33
C PHE A 115 6.11 -10.05 8.57
N TYR A 116 6.00 -10.02 7.24
CA TYR A 116 6.90 -10.74 6.34
C TYR A 116 7.73 -9.74 5.54
N ARG A 117 9.02 -10.02 5.42
CA ARG A 117 9.94 -9.23 4.58
C ARG A 117 9.70 -9.50 3.10
N LEU A 118 10.07 -8.55 2.27
CA LEU A 118 10.29 -8.78 0.84
C LEU A 118 11.37 -9.85 0.65
N GLY A 119 11.22 -10.70 -0.36
CA GLY A 119 12.05 -11.88 -0.60
C GLY A 119 11.74 -13.09 0.29
N SER A 120 10.72 -13.01 1.15
CA SER A 120 10.30 -14.13 2.01
C SER A 120 9.59 -15.25 1.25
N ASN A 121 9.19 -15.02 -0.01
CA ASN A 121 8.36 -15.90 -0.83
C ASN A 121 6.98 -16.22 -0.22
N MET A 122 6.54 -15.44 0.78
CA MET A 122 5.21 -15.59 1.34
C MET A 122 4.15 -14.97 0.46
N ARG A 123 2.97 -15.58 0.47
CA ARG A 123 1.81 -15.13 -0.28
C ARG A 123 0.90 -14.35 0.65
N VAL A 124 0.83 -13.03 0.46
CA VAL A 124 0.08 -12.12 1.32
C VAL A 124 -0.99 -11.40 0.48
N PRO A 125 -2.27 -11.49 0.85
CA PRO A 125 -3.31 -10.68 0.24
C PRO A 125 -3.18 -9.22 0.67
N LEU A 126 -3.07 -8.33 -0.31
CA LEU A 126 -3.02 -6.88 -0.12
C LEU A 126 -4.20 -6.24 -0.84
N LYS A 127 -4.74 -5.15 -0.29
CA LYS A 127 -5.79 -4.38 -0.96
C LYS A 127 -5.33 -3.94 -2.35
N ALA A 128 -6.16 -4.11 -3.37
CA ALA A 128 -5.83 -3.85 -4.76
C ALA A 128 -6.58 -2.63 -5.31
N SER A 129 -5.88 -1.83 -6.12
CA SER A 129 -6.49 -0.77 -6.90
C SER A 129 -7.25 -1.31 -8.10
N ALA A 130 -8.14 -0.50 -8.69
CA ALA A 130 -8.87 -0.83 -9.92
C ALA A 130 -7.92 -1.21 -11.09
N GLN A 131 -6.71 -0.63 -11.13
CA GLN A 131 -5.71 -0.93 -12.16
C GLN A 131 -5.11 -2.31 -11.99
N VAL A 132 -4.96 -2.81 -10.76
CA VAL A 132 -4.52 -4.18 -10.49
C VAL A 132 -5.67 -5.16 -10.74
N VAL A 133 -6.90 -4.79 -10.40
CA VAL A 133 -8.11 -5.55 -10.77
C VAL A 133 -8.22 -5.73 -12.28
N ALA A 134 -7.91 -4.70 -13.07
CA ALA A 134 -7.90 -4.80 -14.52
C ALA A 134 -6.83 -5.78 -15.07
N LEU A 135 -5.80 -6.13 -14.28
CA LEU A 135 -4.85 -7.18 -14.65
C LEU A 135 -5.42 -8.60 -14.49
N ALA A 136 -6.58 -8.78 -13.83
CA ALA A 136 -7.22 -10.07 -13.59
C ALA A 136 -7.87 -10.66 -14.86
N THR A 137 -7.17 -10.55 -15.99
CA THR A 137 -7.53 -11.15 -17.27
C THR A 137 -6.66 -12.38 -17.51
N SER A 138 -7.22 -13.41 -18.14
CA SER A 138 -6.50 -14.64 -18.45
C SER A 138 -5.24 -14.34 -19.26
N GLY A 139 -4.08 -14.82 -18.80
CA GLY A 139 -2.79 -14.64 -19.47
C GLY A 139 -2.02 -13.37 -19.10
N ALA A 140 -2.52 -12.56 -18.16
CA ALA A 140 -1.75 -11.42 -17.64
C ALA A 140 -0.43 -11.90 -17.00
N SER A 141 0.64 -11.13 -17.23
CA SER A 141 1.95 -11.48 -16.69
C SER A 141 2.04 -11.19 -15.19
N VAL A 142 2.44 -12.19 -14.41
CA VAL A 142 2.79 -12.03 -12.98
C VAL A 142 3.98 -11.09 -12.75
N LYS A 143 4.73 -10.74 -13.82
CA LYS A 143 5.87 -9.81 -13.79
C LYS A 143 5.48 -8.36 -14.08
N THR A 144 4.19 -8.05 -14.18
CA THR A 144 3.74 -6.66 -14.32
C THR A 144 4.31 -5.84 -13.16
N ALA A 145 4.95 -4.70 -13.45
CA ALA A 145 5.55 -3.87 -12.42
C ALA A 145 4.47 -3.29 -11.50
N LEU A 146 4.61 -3.52 -10.20
CA LEU A 146 3.69 -3.07 -9.16
C LEU A 146 4.34 -1.96 -8.33
N ALA A 147 3.52 -1.03 -7.83
CA ALA A 147 3.93 0.02 -6.92
C ALA A 147 2.97 0.05 -5.72
N TRP A 148 3.41 0.65 -4.62
CA TRP A 148 2.54 0.90 -3.48
C TRP A 148 1.91 2.29 -3.55
N ASP A 149 0.61 2.40 -3.30
CA ASP A 149 -0.06 3.68 -3.07
C ASP A 149 -0.10 3.96 -1.56
N PHE A 150 0.78 4.85 -1.10
CA PHE A 150 0.93 5.18 0.32
C PHE A 150 -0.27 5.95 0.90
N VAL A 151 -1.08 6.59 0.05
CA VAL A 151 -2.24 7.35 0.54
C VAL A 151 -3.45 6.43 0.72
N ASN A 152 -3.74 5.61 -0.29
CA ASN A 152 -4.88 4.70 -0.27
C ASN A 152 -4.57 3.34 0.40
N ASN A 153 -3.31 3.08 0.77
CA ASN A 153 -2.82 1.84 1.37
C ASN A 153 -3.20 0.59 0.56
N GLN A 154 -2.88 0.62 -0.73
CA GLN A 154 -3.20 -0.44 -1.67
C GLN A 154 -2.05 -0.68 -2.67
N ILE A 155 -2.00 -1.89 -3.23
CA ILE A 155 -1.13 -2.19 -4.35
C ILE A 155 -1.75 -1.66 -5.64
N THR A 156 -0.92 -1.06 -6.48
CA THR A 156 -1.31 -0.53 -7.80
C THR A 156 -0.28 -0.91 -8.86
N THR A 157 -0.57 -0.68 -10.13
CA THR A 157 0.43 -0.88 -11.19
C THR A 157 1.40 0.31 -11.19
N ALA A 158 2.69 0.05 -11.38
CA ALA A 158 3.71 1.10 -11.38
C ALA A 158 3.47 2.12 -12.50
N ALA A 159 2.94 1.66 -13.64
CA ALA A 159 2.55 2.53 -14.75
C ALA A 159 1.41 3.50 -14.41
N ALA A 160 0.46 3.10 -13.55
CA ALA A 160 -0.62 4.00 -13.09
C ALA A 160 -0.19 4.89 -11.92
N ALA A 161 0.77 4.42 -11.11
CA ALA A 161 1.28 5.15 -9.96
C ALA A 161 2.24 6.27 -10.37
N GLY A 162 3.06 6.08 -11.40
CA GLY A 162 4.02 7.09 -11.85
C GLY A 162 3.37 8.13 -12.77
N PHE A 163 3.58 9.42 -12.48
CA PHE A 163 3.31 10.46 -13.46
C PHE A 163 4.18 10.24 -14.71
N ALA A 164 3.56 10.32 -15.89
CA ALA A 164 4.21 10.08 -17.18
C ALA A 164 4.06 11.27 -18.16
N GLY A 165 3.59 12.42 -17.67
CA GLY A 165 3.42 13.61 -18.49
C GLY A 165 4.72 14.38 -18.73
N ALA A 166 4.64 15.40 -19.59
CA ALA A 166 5.73 16.34 -19.80
C ALA A 166 5.99 17.19 -18.54
N ASP A 167 7.18 17.79 -18.48
CA ASP A 167 7.56 18.63 -17.36
C ASP A 167 6.66 19.87 -17.26
N ILE A 168 6.18 20.17 -16.05
CA ILE A 168 5.36 21.34 -15.74
C ILE A 168 6.11 22.20 -14.74
N ALA A 169 6.28 23.48 -15.05
CA ALA A 169 6.95 24.43 -14.18
C ALA A 169 6.14 24.66 -12.89
N THR A 170 6.85 24.76 -11.77
CA THR A 170 6.30 25.25 -10.50
C THR A 170 6.43 26.77 -10.43
N THR A 171 5.45 27.45 -9.83
CA THR A 171 5.44 28.91 -9.63
C THR A 171 5.66 29.28 -8.17
N ALA A 172 5.28 28.40 -7.23
CA ALA A 172 5.58 28.52 -5.81
C ALA A 172 5.75 27.14 -5.18
N VAL A 173 6.65 27.01 -4.20
CA VAL A 173 6.73 25.84 -3.32
C VAL A 173 6.84 26.33 -1.88
N ASP A 174 5.76 26.15 -1.12
CA ASP A 174 5.69 26.54 0.29
C ASP A 174 5.87 25.31 1.18
N TYR A 175 6.35 25.50 2.41
CA TYR A 175 6.52 24.42 3.38
C TYR A 175 5.98 24.81 4.74
N ALA A 176 5.10 23.97 5.27
CA ALA A 176 4.54 24.13 6.60
C ALA A 176 4.26 22.76 7.23
N SER A 177 4.58 22.61 8.51
CA SER A 177 4.20 21.43 9.31
C SER A 177 4.60 20.08 8.70
N GLY A 178 5.76 19.99 8.03
CA GLY A 178 6.22 18.74 7.42
C GLY A 178 5.74 18.51 5.99
N VAL A 179 4.90 19.39 5.45
CA VAL A 179 4.27 19.24 4.13
C VAL A 179 4.65 20.41 3.24
N ALA A 180 5.08 20.09 2.02
CA ALA A 180 5.30 21.06 0.97
C ALA A 180 4.05 21.20 0.09
N THR A 181 3.68 22.42 -0.25
CA THR A 181 2.61 22.77 -1.18
C THR A 181 3.24 23.34 -2.45
N ALA A 182 3.16 22.61 -3.55
CA ALA A 182 3.66 23.07 -4.83
C ALA A 182 2.51 23.64 -5.67
N THR A 183 2.71 24.84 -6.20
CA THR A 183 1.85 25.47 -7.19
C THR A 183 2.47 25.33 -8.57
N THR A 184 1.70 24.88 -9.56
CA THR A 184 2.14 24.69 -10.94
C THR A 184 1.65 25.81 -11.86
N ALA A 185 2.39 26.06 -12.95
CA ALA A 185 2.06 27.08 -13.94
C ALA A 185 0.82 26.73 -14.78
N SER A 186 0.49 25.44 -14.89
CA SER A 186 -0.68 24.93 -15.60
C SER A 186 -1.31 23.77 -14.83
N ALA A 187 -2.49 23.33 -15.28
CA ALA A 187 -3.18 22.21 -14.65
C ALA A 187 -2.33 20.93 -14.73
N HIS A 188 -2.05 20.32 -13.58
CA HIS A 188 -1.06 19.23 -13.49
C HIS A 188 -1.63 17.84 -13.79
N GLY A 189 -2.95 17.64 -13.68
CA GLY A 189 -3.60 16.33 -13.91
C GLY A 189 -3.26 15.23 -12.90
N LEU A 190 -2.36 15.49 -11.94
CA LEU A 190 -2.03 14.58 -10.84
C LEU A 190 -3.25 14.17 -10.01
N THR A 191 -3.23 12.92 -9.54
CA THR A 191 -4.17 12.41 -8.56
C THR A 191 -3.45 12.05 -7.26
N VAL A 192 -4.19 12.03 -6.16
CA VAL A 192 -3.67 11.59 -4.85
C VAL A 192 -3.14 10.16 -4.93
N GLY A 193 -1.99 9.89 -4.30
CA GLY A 193 -1.32 8.59 -4.31
C GLY A 193 -0.34 8.39 -5.48
N GLN A 194 -0.31 9.28 -6.49
CA GLN A 194 0.67 9.20 -7.58
C GLN A 194 2.07 9.65 -7.13
N TYR A 195 3.08 9.11 -7.81
CA TYR A 195 4.46 9.52 -7.72
C TYR A 195 4.77 10.58 -8.76
N VAL A 196 5.52 11.61 -8.37
CA VAL A 196 5.99 12.66 -9.26
C VAL A 196 7.47 12.98 -8.97
N LYS A 197 8.23 13.31 -10.02
CA LYS A 197 9.62 13.75 -9.89
C LYS A 197 9.64 15.27 -9.74
N ILE A 198 10.23 15.79 -8.67
CA ILE A 198 10.46 17.22 -8.47
C ILE A 198 11.94 17.51 -8.69
N SER A 199 12.25 18.48 -9.55
CA SER A 199 13.62 18.86 -9.91
C SER A 199 13.78 20.37 -10.02
N GLY A 200 14.95 20.90 -9.65
CA GLY A 200 15.29 22.32 -9.85
C GLY A 200 14.78 23.29 -8.78
N VAL A 201 14.11 22.82 -7.74
CA VAL A 201 13.70 23.65 -6.60
C VAL A 201 14.91 23.87 -5.68
N ALA A 202 15.08 25.09 -5.17
CA ALA A 202 16.07 25.40 -4.14
C ALA A 202 15.37 25.89 -2.86
N PRO A 203 15.73 25.41 -1.65
CA PRO A 203 16.71 24.37 -1.30
C PRO A 203 16.52 23.00 -1.96
N SER A 204 17.60 22.25 -2.18
CA SER A 204 17.55 20.95 -2.88
C SER A 204 16.73 19.88 -2.18
N ALA A 205 16.42 20.07 -0.88
CA ALA A 205 15.59 19.18 -0.06
C ALA A 205 14.15 19.01 -0.58
N TYR A 206 13.64 19.96 -1.38
CA TYR A 206 12.32 19.86 -2.03
C TYR A 206 12.31 18.89 -3.23
N ASN A 207 13.49 18.58 -3.79
CA ASN A 207 13.59 17.73 -4.97
C ASN A 207 13.56 16.24 -4.60
N GLY A 208 13.20 15.40 -5.57
CA GLY A 208 13.16 13.95 -5.41
C GLY A 208 11.93 13.31 -6.05
N THR A 209 11.82 12.00 -5.94
CA THR A 209 10.60 11.27 -6.28
C THR A 209 9.69 11.26 -5.05
N VAL A 210 8.53 11.89 -5.14
CA VAL A 210 7.62 12.11 -4.00
C VAL A 210 6.22 11.61 -4.31
N VAL A 211 5.44 11.32 -3.28
CA VAL A 211 4.03 10.90 -3.38
C VAL A 211 3.13 12.11 -3.18
N VAL A 212 2.14 12.27 -4.06
CA VAL A 212 1.10 13.31 -3.96
C VAL A 212 0.13 12.95 -2.82
N LEU A 213 0.08 13.78 -1.79
CA LEU A 213 -0.75 13.58 -0.60
C LEU A 213 -2.16 14.16 -0.75
N SER A 214 -2.27 15.34 -1.35
CA SER A 214 -3.55 15.98 -1.64
C SER A 214 -3.45 16.86 -2.89
N VAL A 215 -4.59 17.12 -3.52
CA VAL A 215 -4.73 18.01 -4.68
C VAL A 215 -5.81 19.05 -4.36
N PRO A 216 -5.46 20.17 -3.68
CA PRO A 216 -6.44 21.19 -3.31
C PRO A 216 -7.07 21.92 -4.51
N SER A 217 -6.35 22.03 -5.62
CA SER A 217 -6.85 22.61 -6.88
C SER A 217 -6.19 21.96 -8.09
N ALA A 218 -6.64 22.28 -9.32
CA ALA A 218 -6.01 21.75 -10.53
C ALA A 218 -4.54 22.19 -10.74
N THR A 219 -4.07 23.20 -10.00
CA THR A 219 -2.73 23.78 -10.09
C THR A 219 -1.98 23.74 -8.77
N THR A 220 -2.50 23.04 -7.76
CA THR A 220 -1.83 22.92 -6.45
C THR A 220 -1.91 21.49 -5.95
N PHE A 221 -0.79 20.99 -5.44
CA PHE A 221 -0.72 19.69 -4.80
C PHE A 221 0.22 19.73 -3.60
N THR A 222 0.07 18.77 -2.69
CA THR A 222 0.92 18.65 -1.51
C THR A 222 1.72 17.35 -1.49
N TYR A 223 2.90 17.38 -0.87
CA TYR A 223 3.77 16.22 -0.70
C TYR A 223 4.67 16.39 0.54
N THR A 224 5.25 15.30 1.03
CA THR A 224 6.29 15.37 2.08
C THR A 224 7.66 15.27 1.42
N PRO A 225 8.54 16.28 1.57
CA PRO A 225 9.93 16.18 1.13
C PRO A 225 10.68 15.06 1.87
N ALA A 226 11.65 14.42 1.22
CA ALA A 226 12.43 13.32 1.82
C ALA A 226 13.25 13.76 3.05
N THR A 227 13.62 15.04 3.12
CA THR A 227 14.27 15.65 4.28
C THR A 227 13.65 17.02 4.50
N ALA A 228 13.48 17.42 5.76
CA ALA A 228 12.96 18.74 6.10
C ALA A 228 13.80 19.84 5.44
N PRO A 229 13.20 20.72 4.61
CA PRO A 229 13.92 21.82 3.99
C PRO A 229 14.43 22.81 5.04
N GLY A 230 15.66 23.32 4.85
CA GLY A 230 16.27 24.30 5.75
C GLY A 230 15.72 25.73 5.63
N GLY A 231 14.65 25.95 4.85
CA GLY A 231 14.06 27.25 4.61
C GLY A 231 12.98 27.24 3.51
N ALA A 232 12.40 28.42 3.27
CA ALA A 232 11.45 28.63 2.17
C ALA A 232 12.12 28.37 0.81
N ALA A 233 11.32 27.97 -0.19
CA ALA A 233 11.84 27.83 -1.54
C ALA A 233 12.23 29.20 -2.10
N THR A 234 13.44 29.32 -2.61
CA THR A 234 13.99 30.53 -3.24
C THR A 234 14.06 30.43 -4.76
N THR A 235 13.96 29.21 -5.29
CA THR A 235 13.98 28.95 -6.73
C THR A 235 12.98 27.88 -7.05
N GLN A 236 12.22 28.11 -8.12
CA GLN A 236 11.21 27.18 -8.60
C GLN A 236 11.81 26.18 -9.58
N GLY A 237 11.23 24.99 -9.59
CA GLY A 237 11.63 23.87 -10.43
C GLY A 237 10.51 23.38 -11.34
N THR A 238 10.60 22.12 -11.73
CA THR A 238 9.59 21.41 -12.50
C THR A 238 9.09 20.19 -11.74
N ILE A 239 7.83 19.84 -11.98
CA ILE A 239 7.34 18.49 -11.80
C ILE A 239 7.49 17.73 -13.11
N GLY A 240 7.89 16.46 -13.07
CA GLY A 240 8.19 15.67 -14.25
C GLY A 240 7.92 14.19 -14.06
N ALA A 241 8.07 13.45 -15.16
CA ALA A 241 7.80 12.02 -15.21
C ALA A 241 8.69 11.22 -14.24
N VAL A 242 8.12 10.15 -13.68
CA VAL A 242 8.84 9.24 -12.78
C VAL A 242 9.41 8.07 -13.57
N THR A 243 10.65 7.71 -13.26
CA THR A 243 11.25 6.47 -13.76
C THR A 243 10.61 5.28 -13.05
N ILE A 244 9.94 4.39 -13.79
CA ILE A 244 9.16 3.28 -13.23
C ILE A 244 9.98 2.37 -12.30
N SER A 245 11.27 2.16 -12.57
CA SER A 245 12.14 1.38 -11.71
C SER A 245 12.30 1.95 -10.30
N ASP A 246 12.17 3.27 -10.12
CA ASP A 246 12.36 3.95 -8.82
C ASP A 246 11.19 3.67 -7.86
N ILE A 247 10.05 3.24 -8.40
CA ILE A 247 8.80 3.01 -7.64
C ILE A 247 8.31 1.56 -7.71
N THR A 248 9.04 0.70 -8.43
CA THR A 248 8.66 -0.71 -8.61
C THR A 248 9.00 -1.50 -7.37
N LEU A 249 8.02 -2.22 -6.84
CA LEU A 249 8.19 -3.18 -5.76
C LEU A 249 8.77 -4.50 -6.29
N PRO A 250 9.64 -5.18 -5.55
CA PRO A 250 10.20 -6.48 -5.93
C PRO A 250 9.23 -7.64 -5.66
N VAL A 251 7.95 -7.47 -5.99
CA VAL A 251 6.86 -8.43 -5.73
C VAL A 251 6.20 -8.90 -7.01
N LYS A 252 5.38 -9.96 -6.92
CA LYS A 252 4.57 -10.45 -8.06
C LYS A 252 3.12 -10.61 -7.66
N VAL A 253 2.20 -10.25 -8.55
CA VAL A 253 0.78 -10.58 -8.38
C VAL A 253 0.53 -11.99 -8.89
N LEU A 254 -0.12 -12.82 -8.08
CA LEU A 254 -0.42 -14.22 -8.39
C LEU A 254 -1.89 -14.45 -8.74
N ALA A 255 -2.79 -13.74 -8.04
CA ALA A 255 -4.23 -13.81 -8.23
C ALA A 255 -4.86 -12.50 -7.76
N VAL A 256 -6.07 -12.20 -8.22
CA VAL A 256 -6.86 -11.05 -7.75
C VAL A 256 -8.29 -11.52 -7.53
N GLU A 257 -8.84 -11.19 -6.37
CA GLU A 257 -10.25 -11.39 -6.04
C GLU A 257 -10.94 -10.02 -6.07
N THR A 258 -12.04 -9.94 -6.82
CA THR A 258 -12.74 -8.69 -7.09
C THR A 258 -14.02 -8.57 -6.28
N ASP A 259 -14.20 -7.43 -5.63
CA ASP A 259 -15.45 -6.98 -4.97
C ASP A 259 -16.05 -7.95 -3.93
N ASN A 260 -15.22 -8.80 -3.33
CA ASN A 260 -15.61 -9.82 -2.36
C ASN A 260 -14.52 -10.06 -1.30
N SER A 261 -13.53 -9.17 -1.20
CA SER A 261 -12.44 -9.30 -0.23
C SER A 261 -12.67 -8.44 1.01
N LYS A 262 -12.19 -8.91 2.16
CA LYS A 262 -12.22 -8.18 3.42
C LYS A 262 -10.97 -7.32 3.57
N THR A 263 -11.11 -6.01 3.46
CA THR A 263 -10.03 -5.03 3.62
C THR A 263 -10.24 -4.15 4.85
N VAL A 264 -9.19 -3.45 5.25
CA VAL A 264 -9.22 -2.55 6.40
C VAL A 264 -9.46 -1.12 5.93
N THR A 265 -10.47 -0.47 6.51
CA THR A 265 -10.74 0.97 6.36
C THR A 265 -10.33 1.68 7.64
N TYR A 266 -9.53 2.75 7.50
CA TYR A 266 -9.10 3.59 8.60
C TYR A 266 -9.76 4.97 8.51
N ASP A 267 -10.45 5.38 9.58
CA ASP A 267 -10.97 6.74 9.72
C ASP A 267 -9.97 7.61 10.49
N SER A 268 -9.40 8.61 9.81
CA SER A 268 -8.41 9.52 10.42
C SER A 268 -9.00 10.49 11.44
N SER A 269 -10.32 10.68 11.47
CA SER A 269 -10.99 11.59 12.41
C SER A 269 -11.22 10.92 13.76
N THR A 270 -11.65 9.66 13.74
CA THR A 270 -11.95 8.88 14.95
C THR A 270 -10.80 7.98 15.37
N GLY A 271 -9.89 7.65 14.45
CA GLY A 271 -8.81 6.69 14.66
C GLY A 271 -9.25 5.23 14.62
N PHE A 272 -10.49 4.94 14.23
CA PHE A 272 -11.06 3.58 14.24
C PHE A 272 -10.78 2.82 12.95
N LEU A 273 -10.70 1.49 13.07
CA LEU A 273 -10.50 0.56 11.97
C LEU A 273 -11.72 -0.34 11.80
N THR A 274 -12.30 -0.35 10.61
CA THR A 274 -13.47 -1.17 10.27
C THR A 274 -13.17 -2.13 9.11
N TRP A 275 -13.87 -3.25 9.07
CA TRP A 275 -13.82 -4.17 7.94
C TRP A 275 -14.72 -3.65 6.81
N ASN A 276 -14.19 -3.64 5.59
CA ASN A 276 -14.96 -3.48 4.36
C ASN A 276 -14.93 -4.80 3.59
N ASN A 277 -16.10 -5.32 3.19
CA ASN A 277 -16.25 -6.62 2.56
C ASN A 277 -16.44 -6.55 1.03
N ASN A 278 -16.42 -5.34 0.46
CA ASN A 278 -16.73 -5.09 -0.94
C ASN A 278 -15.51 -4.64 -1.76
N ASP A 279 -14.32 -4.65 -1.16
CA ASP A 279 -13.10 -4.27 -1.87
C ASP A 279 -12.48 -5.49 -2.59
N SER A 280 -11.46 -5.19 -3.38
CA SER A 280 -10.64 -6.20 -4.07
C SER A 280 -9.30 -6.40 -3.38
N CYS A 281 -8.80 -7.64 -3.38
CA CYS A 281 -7.47 -7.99 -2.89
C CYS A 281 -6.66 -8.69 -3.98
N ALA A 282 -5.38 -8.35 -4.07
CA ALA A 282 -4.41 -9.08 -4.87
C ALA A 282 -3.62 -10.01 -3.96
N LEU A 283 -3.50 -11.27 -4.35
CA LEU A 283 -2.56 -12.20 -3.73
C LEU A 283 -1.16 -11.89 -4.26
N VAL A 284 -0.30 -11.38 -3.38
CA VAL A 284 1.04 -10.91 -3.74
C VAL A 284 2.08 -11.88 -3.19
N LEU A 285 3.03 -12.27 -4.03
CA LEU A 285 4.25 -12.96 -3.62
C LEU A 285 5.29 -11.92 -3.21
N LEU A 286 5.70 -11.98 -1.93
CA LEU A 286 6.69 -11.09 -1.33
C LEU A 286 8.13 -11.52 -1.61
#